data_AF-A0A7S1YJP9-F1
#
_entry.id   AF-A0A7S1YJP9-F1
#
_cell.length_a   1.000
_cell.length_b   1.000
_cell.length_c   1.000
_cell.angle_alpha   90.00
_cell.angle_beta   90.00
_cell.angle_gamma   90.00
#
_symmetry.space_group_name_H-M   'P 1'
#
loop_
_entity.id
_entity.type
_entity.pdbx_description
1 polymer ?
#
loop_
_entity_poly.entity_id
_entity_poly.type
_entity_poly.pdbx_seq_one_letter_code
_entity_poly.pdbx_strand_id
1 'polypeptide(L)'
;SAIFELYPPQLLSVSVTKLLLCFMMMFTYPMPFFSSRELIIMMAMIPLNQRGQESQPTAEGERTTKGASSPWWLVDDRQLIAPLHLLLTFVLWFTTTMLAIMAPSLADVLDVVGCSSGTTIGFLLPPLFWFRLRGFSWLATLLLVVGGLVGAIGTWFSVEKLLQ
;
A
#
# COMPACT_ATOMS: atom_id res chain seq x y z
N SER A 1 -20.86 -12.08 -0.84
CA SER A 1 -21.84 -12.83 -1.65
C SER A 1 -23.05 -13.26 -0.82
N ALA A 2 -22.87 -13.74 0.42
CA ALA A 2 -23.94 -14.27 1.28
C ALA A 2 -25.15 -13.35 1.53
N ILE A 3 -24.97 -12.03 1.64
CA ILE A 3 -26.09 -11.09 1.86
C ILE A 3 -27.08 -11.09 0.68
N PHE A 4 -26.60 -11.30 -0.55
CA PHE A 4 -27.45 -11.32 -1.74
C PHE A 4 -28.17 -12.66 -1.94
N GLU A 5 -27.81 -13.69 -1.16
CA GLU A 5 -28.50 -15.00 -1.18
C GLU A 5 -29.72 -15.02 -0.27
N LEU A 6 -29.85 -14.05 0.66
CA LEU A 6 -31.07 -13.87 1.46
C LEU A 6 -32.25 -13.30 0.66
N TYR A 7 -32.02 -12.77 -0.55
CA TYR A 7 -33.08 -12.19 -1.37
C TYR A 7 -33.56 -13.17 -2.44
N PRO A 8 -34.89 -13.26 -2.68
CA PRO A 8 -35.42 -14.16 -3.69
C PRO A 8 -34.87 -13.77 -5.08
N PRO A 9 -34.42 -14.74 -5.91
CA PRO A 9 -33.71 -14.50 -7.17
C PRO A 9 -34.56 -13.83 -8.27
N GLN A 10 -35.86 -13.61 -8.02
CA GLN A 10 -36.83 -13.09 -8.97
C GLN A 10 -36.86 -11.55 -9.01
N LEU A 11 -36.21 -10.89 -8.05
CA LEU A 11 -36.17 -9.44 -7.96
C LEU A 11 -35.13 -8.87 -8.94
N LEU A 12 -35.61 -8.24 -10.02
CA LEU A 12 -34.81 -7.47 -10.98
C LEU A 12 -33.84 -6.48 -10.31
N SER A 13 -34.20 -5.95 -9.14
CA SER A 13 -33.36 -5.05 -8.36
C SER A 13 -32.03 -5.66 -7.93
N VAL A 14 -31.99 -6.96 -7.59
CA VAL A 14 -30.75 -7.64 -7.16
C VAL A 14 -29.74 -7.72 -8.32
N SER A 15 -30.22 -8.01 -9.53
CA SER A 15 -29.38 -8.04 -10.73
C SER A 15 -28.83 -6.65 -11.07
N VAL A 16 -29.66 -5.61 -10.98
CA VAL A 16 -29.24 -4.22 -11.18
C VAL A 16 -28.20 -3.80 -10.15
N THR A 17 -28.40 -4.13 -8.86
CA THR A 17 -27.43 -3.82 -7.80
C THR A 17 -26.09 -4.52 -8.03
N LYS A 18 -26.09 -5.81 -8.42
CA LYS A 18 -24.85 -6.54 -8.74
C LYS A 18 -24.10 -5.90 -9.91
N LEU A 19 -24.81 -5.48 -10.95
CA LEU A 19 -24.22 -4.83 -12.11
C LEU A 19 -23.66 -3.44 -11.76
N LEU A 20 -24.41 -2.66 -10.98
CA LEU A 20 -23.97 -1.35 -10.50
C LEU A 20 -22.73 -1.48 -9.60
N LEU A 21 -22.69 -2.48 -8.72
CA LEU A 21 -21.54 -2.78 -7.87
C LEU A 21 -20.32 -3.18 -8.71
N CYS A 22 -20.52 -4.02 -9.72
CA CYS A 22 -19.46 -4.41 -10.66
C CYS A 22 -18.90 -3.20 -11.41
N PHE A 23 -19.77 -2.32 -11.90
CA PHE A 23 -19.37 -1.07 -12.55
C PHE A 23 -18.58 -0.19 -11.59
N MET A 24 -19.10 0.03 -10.38
CA MET A 24 -18.42 0.84 -9.38
C MET A 24 -17.03 0.27 -9.05
N MET A 25 -16.91 -1.06 -8.92
CA MET A 25 -15.63 -1.73 -8.71
C MET A 25 -14.67 -1.56 -9.90
N MET A 26 -15.17 -1.64 -11.14
CA MET A 26 -14.36 -1.44 -12.35
C MET A 26 -13.75 -0.03 -12.43
N PHE A 27 -14.49 1.01 -12.01
CA PHE A 27 -13.99 2.39 -11.99
C PHE A 27 -13.21 2.73 -10.73
N THR A 28 -13.55 2.10 -9.61
CA THR A 28 -12.84 2.32 -8.35
C THR A 28 -11.51 1.60 -8.34
N TYR A 29 -11.35 0.44 -8.96
CA TYR A 29 -10.10 -0.34 -8.96
C TYR A 29 -8.85 0.36 -9.55
N PRO A 30 -8.91 1.10 -10.68
CA PRO A 30 -7.72 1.76 -11.22
C PRO A 30 -7.16 2.86 -10.30
N MET A 31 -8.00 3.60 -9.58
CA MET A 31 -7.57 4.71 -8.72
C MET A 31 -6.63 4.31 -7.55
N PRO A 32 -6.96 3.33 -6.69
CA PRO A 32 -6.10 2.85 -5.62
C PRO A 32 -4.88 2.11 -6.16
N PHE A 33 -4.95 1.56 -7.37
CA PHE A 33 -3.79 0.96 -8.04
C PHE A 33 -2.74 2.01 -8.41
N PHE A 34 -3.17 3.14 -8.96
CA PHE A 34 -2.27 4.26 -9.20
C PHE A 34 -1.73 4.81 -7.88
N SER A 35 -2.58 4.99 -6.87
CA SER A 35 -2.17 5.51 -5.57
C SER A 35 -1.16 4.61 -4.86
N SER A 36 -1.39 3.29 -4.83
CA SER A 36 -0.49 2.33 -4.18
C SER A 36 0.87 2.29 -4.89
N ARG A 37 0.88 2.35 -6.22
CA ARG A 37 2.09 2.42 -7.02
C ARG A 37 2.93 3.65 -6.71
N GLU A 38 2.33 4.84 -6.75
CA GLU A 38 3.04 6.09 -6.45
C GLU A 38 3.57 6.08 -5.01
N LEU A 39 2.80 5.54 -4.06
CA LEU A 39 3.20 5.43 -2.67
C LEU A 39 4.41 4.49 -2.47
N ILE A 40 4.43 3.34 -3.17
CA ILE A 40 5.58 2.41 -3.15
C ILE A 40 6.82 3.07 -3.76
N ILE A 41 6.68 3.76 -4.89
CA ILE A 41 7.79 4.45 -5.55
C ILE A 41 8.36 5.53 -4.63
N MET A 42 7.51 6.37 -4.04
CA MET A 42 7.95 7.37 -3.07
C MET A 42 8.67 6.73 -1.88
N MET A 43 8.10 5.66 -1.30
CA MET A 43 8.70 4.98 -0.16
C MET A 43 10.09 4.39 -0.50
N ALA A 44 10.25 3.80 -1.69
CA ALA A 44 11.50 3.20 -2.14
C ALA A 44 12.57 4.23 -2.53
N MET A 45 12.17 5.40 -3.05
CA MET A 45 13.07 6.46 -3.50
C MET A 45 13.60 7.34 -2.36
N ILE A 46 12.80 7.56 -1.30
CA ILE A 46 13.21 8.32 -0.10
C ILE A 46 14.55 7.86 0.51
N PRO A 47 14.81 6.56 0.77
CA PRO A 47 16.07 6.13 1.37
C PRO A 47 17.26 6.25 0.42
N LEU A 48 17.05 6.16 -0.90
CA LEU A 48 18.12 6.33 -1.89
C LEU A 48 18.54 7.79 -2.01
N ASN A 49 17.59 8.73 -1.94
CA ASN A 49 17.90 10.16 -2.01
C ASN A 49 18.69 10.64 -0.79
N GLN A 50 18.43 10.10 0.41
CA GLN A 50 19.19 10.47 1.60
C GLN A 50 20.66 10.03 1.54
N ARG A 51 20.95 8.92 0.86
CA ARG A 51 22.32 8.41 0.73
C ARG A 51 23.22 9.29 -0.16
N GLY A 52 22.64 10.08 -1.06
CA GLY A 52 23.37 10.98 -1.95
C GLY A 52 23.75 12.32 -1.33
N GLN A 53 23.08 12.75 -0.26
CA GLN A 53 23.27 14.09 0.31
C GLN A 53 24.37 14.17 1.38
N GLU A 54 24.83 13.03 1.91
CA GLU A 54 25.84 12.97 2.98
C GLU A 54 27.30 13.08 2.46
N SER A 55 27.50 13.13 1.14
CA SER A 55 28.85 13.08 0.52
C SER A 55 29.42 14.41 0.05
N GLN A 56 28.88 15.58 0.45
CA GLN A 56 29.44 16.87 0.03
C GLN A 56 30.23 17.53 1.18
N PRO A 57 31.56 17.31 1.29
CA PRO A 57 32.41 18.09 2.17
C PRO A 57 32.52 19.53 1.65
N THR A 58 32.46 20.45 2.59
CA THR A 58 32.63 21.89 2.43
C THR A 58 33.95 22.22 1.75
N ALA A 59 33.92 22.61 0.48
CA ALA A 59 35.03 23.30 -0.17
C ALA A 59 34.46 24.47 -0.98
N GLU A 60 34.97 25.64 -0.64
CA GLU A 60 34.57 26.95 -1.13
C GLU A 60 34.76 27.11 -2.64
N GLY A 61 33.84 27.86 -3.25
CA GLY A 61 34.17 28.77 -4.33
C GLY A 61 34.09 28.23 -5.75
N GLU A 62 32.88 28.14 -6.31
CA GLU A 62 32.71 28.48 -7.72
C GLU A 62 31.29 28.98 -8.03
N ARG A 63 31.20 30.23 -8.47
CA ARG A 63 30.00 30.82 -9.06
C ARG A 63 29.81 30.19 -10.44
N THR A 64 28.94 29.20 -10.55
CA THR A 64 28.39 28.78 -11.85
C THR A 64 26.87 28.70 -11.76
N THR A 65 26.25 29.64 -12.47
CA THR A 65 24.91 29.65 -13.06
C THR A 65 23.82 28.80 -12.40
N LYS A 66 22.83 29.52 -11.84
CA LYS A 66 21.49 29.06 -11.43
C LYS A 66 20.84 28.14 -12.47
N GLY A 67 21.14 26.85 -12.43
CA GLY A 67 20.22 25.82 -12.88
C GLY A 67 19.12 25.75 -11.84
N ALA A 68 17.90 26.13 -12.20
CA ALA A 68 16.74 25.99 -11.33
C ALA A 68 16.67 24.53 -10.87
N SER A 69 16.96 24.29 -9.60
CA SER A 69 16.80 22.98 -8.97
C SER A 69 15.35 22.57 -9.20
N SER A 70 15.13 21.54 -10.01
CA SER A 70 13.80 20.99 -10.22
C SER A 70 13.20 20.71 -8.84
N PRO A 71 11.96 21.15 -8.58
CA PRO A 71 11.35 20.88 -7.30
C PRO A 71 11.38 19.38 -6.99
N TRP A 72 11.68 19.00 -5.75
CA TRP A 72 11.79 17.58 -5.36
C TRP A 72 10.47 16.79 -5.52
N TRP A 73 9.34 17.49 -5.70
CA TRP A 73 8.04 16.90 -6.03
C TRP A 73 7.80 16.77 -7.54
N LEU A 74 8.62 17.41 -8.37
CA LEU A 74 8.62 17.26 -9.82
C LEU A 74 9.36 15.97 -10.13
N VAL A 75 8.67 14.85 -9.91
CA VAL A 75 9.13 13.53 -10.38
C VAL A 75 9.40 13.69 -11.87
N ASP A 76 10.67 13.65 -12.26
CA ASP A 76 11.07 13.77 -13.66
C ASP A 76 10.27 12.78 -14.50
N ASP A 77 9.65 13.25 -15.59
CA ASP A 77 8.91 12.41 -16.56
C ASP A 77 9.77 11.25 -17.13
N ARG A 78 11.09 11.31 -16.91
CA ARG A 78 12.09 10.30 -17.30
C ARG A 78 12.28 9.14 -16.32
N GLN A 79 11.72 9.20 -15.11
CA GLN A 79 11.74 8.08 -14.15
C GLN A 79 10.61 7.07 -14.35
N LEU A 80 9.89 7.20 -15.46
CA LEU A 80 9.02 6.18 -16.04
C LEU A 80 9.88 4.99 -16.51
N ILE A 81 10.45 4.22 -15.59
CA ILE A 81 10.96 2.88 -15.89
C ILE A 81 9.74 2.03 -16.19
N ALA A 82 9.27 2.08 -17.44
CA ALA A 82 8.18 1.30 -17.98
C ALA A 82 8.23 -0.18 -17.54
N PRO A 83 9.40 -0.87 -17.49
CA PRO A 83 9.42 -2.25 -17.03
C PRO A 83 9.14 -2.40 -15.53
N LEU A 84 9.52 -1.45 -14.68
CA LEU A 84 9.22 -1.50 -13.24
C LEU A 84 7.73 -1.23 -12.99
N HIS A 85 7.16 -0.23 -13.68
CA HIS A 85 5.72 0.02 -13.61
C HIS A 85 4.92 -1.19 -14.07
N LEU A 86 5.32 -1.81 -15.19
CA LEU A 86 4.66 -2.99 -15.74
C LEU A 86 4.84 -4.21 -14.82
N LEU A 87 6.03 -4.41 -14.26
CA LEU A 87 6.31 -5.49 -13.31
C LEU A 87 5.47 -5.32 -12.03
N LEU A 88 5.45 -4.13 -11.44
CA LEU A 88 4.64 -3.86 -10.25
C LEU A 88 3.15 -4.06 -10.57
N THR A 89 2.73 -3.61 -11.74
CA THR A 89 1.34 -3.77 -12.19
C THR A 89 0.98 -5.25 -12.31
N PHE A 90 1.86 -6.03 -12.91
CA PHE A 90 1.71 -7.46 -13.10
C PHE A 90 1.71 -8.21 -11.77
N VAL A 91 2.61 -7.87 -10.84
CA VAL A 91 2.66 -8.45 -9.49
C VAL A 91 1.36 -8.14 -8.75
N LEU A 92 0.91 -6.88 -8.77
CA LEU A 92 -0.31 -6.50 -8.04
C LEU A 92 -1.53 -7.20 -8.64
N TRP A 93 -1.66 -7.23 -9.96
CA TRP A 93 -2.70 -7.98 -10.65
C TRP A 93 -2.65 -9.48 -10.27
N PHE A 94 -1.49 -10.11 -10.40
CA PHE A 94 -1.30 -11.52 -10.11
C PHE A 94 -1.64 -11.85 -8.65
N THR A 95 -1.19 -11.04 -7.69
CA THR A 95 -1.53 -11.25 -6.26
C THR A 95 -3.03 -11.13 -6.01
N THR A 96 -3.71 -10.15 -6.62
CA THR A 96 -5.17 -10.02 -6.48
C THR A 96 -5.92 -11.19 -7.12
N THR A 97 -5.47 -11.66 -8.28
CA THR A 97 -6.07 -12.82 -8.95
C THR A 97 -5.83 -14.11 -8.17
N MET A 98 -4.61 -14.32 -7.66
CA MET A 98 -4.30 -15.48 -6.82
C MET A 98 -5.12 -15.47 -5.53
N LEU A 99 -5.26 -14.31 -4.88
CA LEU A 99 -6.10 -14.17 -3.69
C LEU A 99 -7.57 -14.44 -4.00
N ALA A 100 -8.07 -13.98 -5.15
CA ALA A 100 -9.44 -14.23 -5.58
C ALA A 100 -9.72 -15.71 -5.91
N ILE A 101 -8.73 -16.44 -6.43
CA ILE A 101 -8.85 -17.88 -6.73
C ILE A 101 -8.76 -18.72 -5.44
N MET A 102 -7.86 -18.36 -4.52
CA MET A 102 -7.62 -19.11 -3.29
C MET A 102 -8.67 -18.86 -2.21
N ALA A 103 -9.36 -17.71 -2.24
CA ALA A 103 -10.32 -17.35 -1.21
C ALA A 103 -11.68 -18.02 -1.42
N PRO A 104 -12.10 -18.94 -0.53
CA PRO A 104 -13.44 -19.53 -0.58
C PRO A 104 -14.52 -18.49 -0.20
N SER A 105 -14.16 -17.46 0.57
CA SER A 105 -15.07 -16.42 1.02
C SER A 105 -14.43 -15.03 0.97
N LEU A 106 -15.23 -14.05 0.56
CA LEU A 106 -14.82 -12.64 0.54
C LEU A 106 -14.67 -12.08 1.97
N ALA A 107 -15.36 -12.67 2.95
CA ALA A 107 -15.28 -12.27 4.35
C ALA A 107 -13.90 -12.56 4.93
N ASP A 108 -13.32 -13.74 4.63
CA ASP A 108 -11.98 -14.10 5.14
C ASP A 108 -10.88 -13.24 4.52
N VAL A 109 -10.99 -12.89 3.24
CA VAL A 109 -10.07 -11.94 2.59
C VAL A 109 -10.14 -10.57 3.27
N LEU A 110 -11.35 -10.10 3.54
CA LEU A 110 -11.57 -8.81 4.18
C LEU A 110 -11.04 -8.79 5.62
N ASP A 111 -11.12 -9.92 6.32
CA ASP A 111 -10.55 -10.11 7.65
C ASP A 111 -9.01 -10.04 7.62
N VAL A 112 -8.36 -10.82 6.73
CA VAL A 112 -6.90 -10.78 6.54
C VAL A 112 -6.41 -9.38 6.19
N VAL A 113 -7.03 -8.76 5.18
CA VAL A 113 -6.63 -7.42 4.71
C VAL A 113 -6.93 -6.37 5.78
N GLY A 114 -8.06 -6.48 6.48
CA GLY A 114 -8.45 -5.59 7.57
C GLY A 114 -7.48 -5.65 8.75
N CYS A 115 -7.10 -6.86 9.20
CA CYS A 115 -6.12 -7.05 10.25
C CYS A 115 -4.74 -6.53 9.84
N SER A 116 -4.27 -6.86 8.64
CA SER A 116 -2.95 -6.44 8.15
C SER A 116 -2.87 -4.91 7.97
N SER A 117 -3.84 -4.31 7.29
CA SER A 117 -3.89 -2.86 7.06
C SER A 117 -4.15 -2.08 8.34
N GLY A 118 -5.08 -2.55 9.19
CA GLY A 118 -5.39 -1.97 10.49
C GLY A 118 -4.18 -1.98 11.42
N THR A 119 -3.40 -3.06 11.43
CA THR A 119 -2.14 -3.11 12.19
C THR A 119 -1.13 -2.12 11.65
N THR A 120 -0.97 -2.08 10.32
CA THR A 120 -0.01 -1.17 9.67
C THR A 120 -0.32 0.28 9.97
N ILE A 121 -1.57 0.70 9.80
CA ILE A 121 -2.00 2.09 10.00
C ILE A 121 -2.08 2.45 11.48
N GLY A 122 -2.61 1.56 12.32
CA GLY A 122 -2.86 1.83 13.74
C GLY A 122 -1.60 1.72 14.60
N PHE A 123 -0.72 0.75 14.31
CA PHE A 123 0.40 0.43 15.18
C PHE A 123 1.78 0.65 14.56
N LEU A 124 1.97 0.46 13.24
CA LEU A 124 3.29 0.67 12.63
C LEU A 124 3.50 2.13 12.20
N LEU A 125 2.48 2.79 11.65
CA LEU A 125 2.61 4.12 11.09
C LEU A 125 2.92 5.21 12.13
N PRO A 126 2.25 5.27 13.31
CA PRO A 126 2.57 6.27 14.33
C PRO A 126 4.01 6.21 14.86
N PRO A 127 4.58 5.05 15.26
CA PRO A 127 5.96 5.00 15.74
C PRO A 127 6.98 5.23 14.61
N LEU A 128 6.72 4.78 13.38
CA LEU A 128 7.59 5.10 12.24
C LEU A 128 7.67 6.61 11.99
N PHE A 129 6.53 7.30 12.06
CA PHE A 129 6.48 8.76 11.92
C PHE A 129 7.18 9.46 13.09
N TRP A 130 7.00 8.94 14.31
CA TRP A 130 7.66 9.47 15.50
C TRP A 130 9.19 9.35 15.42
N PHE A 131 9.71 8.18 15.02
CA PHE A 131 11.14 7.96 14.85
C PHE A 131 11.75 8.93 13.83
N ARG A 132 11.01 9.22 12.76
CA ARG A 132 11.48 10.14 11.70
C ARG A 132 11.51 11.60 12.16
N LEU A 133 10.61 12.02 13.06
CA LEU A 133 10.53 13.42 13.52
C LEU A 133 11.41 13.72 14.73
N ARG A 134 11.51 12.80 15.69
CA ARG A 134 12.07 13.10 17.04
C ARG A 134 13.24 12.22 17.44
N GLY A 135 13.61 11.24 16.60
CA GLY A 135 14.64 10.26 16.91
C GLY A 135 14.14 9.11 17.78
N PHE A 136 15.06 8.35 18.36
CA PHE A 136 14.77 7.12 19.09
C PHE A 136 13.96 7.35 20.37
N SER A 137 12.80 6.71 20.47
CA SER A 137 11.95 6.69 21.66
C SER A 137 11.61 5.25 22.04
N TRP A 138 11.76 4.92 23.33
CA TRP A 138 11.46 3.58 23.83
C TRP A 138 9.98 3.22 23.68
N LEU A 139 9.09 4.20 23.88
CA LEU A 139 7.64 4.01 23.76
C LEU A 139 7.24 3.69 22.31
N ALA A 140 7.83 4.40 21.34
CA ALA A 140 7.62 4.12 19.92
C ALA A 140 8.13 2.72 19.54
N THR A 141 9.27 2.30 20.10
CA THR A 141 9.83 0.96 19.89
C THR A 141 8.91 -0.12 20.45
N LEU A 142 8.39 0.07 21.66
CA LEU A 142 7.47 -0.86 22.29
C LEU A 142 6.18 -0.98 21.49
N LEU A 143 5.57 0.13 21.06
CA LEU A 143 4.37 0.12 20.22
C LEU A 143 4.60 -0.60 18.89
N LEU A 144 5.76 -0.38 18.27
CA LEU A 144 6.13 -1.04 17.01
C LEU A 144 6.30 -2.55 17.21
N VAL A 145 6.96 -2.99 18.28
CA VAL A 145 7.20 -4.42 18.54
C VAL A 145 5.91 -5.12 18.95
N VAL A 146 5.16 -4.57 19.91
CA VAL A 146 3.90 -5.19 20.39
C VAL A 146 2.86 -5.18 19.27
N GLY A 147 2.68 -4.05 18.60
CA GLY A 147 1.75 -3.95 17.47
C GLY A 147 2.14 -4.85 16.31
N GLY A 148 3.44 -4.92 15.99
CA GLY A 148 3.95 -5.83 14.96
C GLY A 148 3.72 -7.30 15.30
N LEU A 149 3.94 -7.71 16.55
CA LEU A 149 3.68 -9.08 17.00
C LEU A 149 2.18 -9.43 16.95
N VAL A 150 1.33 -8.55 17.48
CA VAL A 150 -0.14 -8.76 17.44
C VAL A 150 -0.63 -8.85 16.01
N GLY A 151 -0.16 -7.98 15.12
CA GLY A 151 -0.50 -8.03 13.71
C GLY A 151 0.00 -9.28 13.00
N ALA A 152 1.22 -9.73 13.30
CA ALA A 152 1.78 -10.96 12.72
C ALA A 152 0.98 -12.20 13.15
N ILE A 153 0.64 -12.30 14.43
CA ILE A 153 -0.18 -13.39 14.97
C ILE A 153 -1.59 -13.36 14.36
N GLY A 154 -2.23 -12.19 14.31
CA GLY A 154 -3.56 -12.04 13.70
C GLY A 154 -3.55 -12.41 12.21
N THR A 155 -2.55 -11.94 11.47
CA THR A 155 -2.40 -12.27 10.04
C THR A 155 -2.16 -13.77 9.85
N TRP A 156 -1.34 -14.39 10.70
CA TRP A 156 -1.10 -15.83 10.65
C TRP A 156 -2.40 -16.62 10.84
N PHE A 157 -3.17 -16.27 11.87
CA PHE A 157 -4.44 -16.94 12.17
C PHE A 157 -5.45 -16.79 11.02
N SER A 158 -5.56 -15.60 10.42
CA SER A 158 -6.47 -15.38 9.29
C SER A 158 -6.00 -16.10 8.01
N VAL A 159 -4.68 -16.28 7.80
CA VAL A 159 -4.15 -17.09 6.68
C VAL A 159 -4.42 -18.57 6.88
N GLU A 160 -4.23 -19.09 8.10
CA GLU A 160 -4.54 -20.49 8.42
C GLU A 160 -6.02 -20.79 8.18
N LYS A 161 -6.90 -19.85 8.56
CA LYS A 161 -8.34 -19.94 8.29
C LYS A 161 -8.69 -19.89 6.80
N LEU A 162 -7.90 -19.20 5.98
CA LEU A 162 -8.12 -19.12 4.52
C LEU A 162 -7.71 -20.41 3.79
N LEU A 163 -6.79 -21.20 4.38
CA LEU A 163 -6.30 -22.45 3.80
C LEU A 163 -7.13 -23.69 4.18
N GLN A 164 -8.01 -23.58 5.18
CA GLN A 164 -8.93 -24.64 5.63
C GLN A 164 -10.25 -24.58 4.88
#